data_AF-A0ABD0SMA3-F1
#
_entry.id   AF-A0ABD0SMA3-F1
#
_cell.length_a   1.000
_cell.length_b   1.000
_cell.length_c   1.000
_cell.angle_alpha   90.00
_cell.angle_beta   90.00
_cell.angle_gamma   90.00
#
_symmetry.space_group_name_H-M   'P 1'
#
loop_
_entity.id
_entity.type
_entity.pdbx_description
1 polymer ?
#
loop_
_entity_poly.entity_id
_entity_poly.type
_entity_poly.pdbx_seq_one_letter_code
_entity_poly.pdbx_strand_id
1 'polypeptide(L)'
;MAEACQIIRKQDLPPPGGYKPIPFKRIPAKSYFSGYAIFAGYIGITAGAMYLYHLNYKQIKKNEIEMRSAKMAIYPMLLAERDREYLKQLRRNRDAEAELMRDVPGWEVGTYYGERVYKRLPPDALVEPIFHEYYAHSDPHEWYKRAYIKLRS
;
A
#
# COMPACT_ATOMS: atom_id res chain seq x y z
N MET A 1 97.53 -50.25 10.34
CA MET A 1 96.90 -49.77 11.59
C MET A 1 95.39 -49.95 11.44
N ALA A 2 94.80 -50.64 12.40
CA ALA A 2 93.48 -51.28 12.43
C ALA A 2 92.32 -50.64 11.64
N GLU A 3 91.61 -51.47 10.88
CA GLU A 3 90.27 -51.18 10.35
C GLU A 3 89.23 -51.41 11.46
N ALA A 4 88.68 -50.34 12.01
CA ALA A 4 87.50 -50.40 12.87
C ALA A 4 86.25 -50.41 11.98
N CYS A 5 85.49 -51.51 12.01
CA CYS A 5 84.22 -51.65 11.29
C CYS A 5 83.22 -50.60 11.80
N GLN A 6 82.94 -49.56 11.01
CA GLN A 6 81.88 -48.60 11.31
C GLN A 6 80.53 -49.22 10.94
N ILE A 7 79.65 -49.34 11.94
CA ILE A 7 78.26 -49.78 11.75
C ILE A 7 77.54 -48.72 10.90
N ILE A 8 77.25 -49.05 9.65
CA ILE A 8 76.58 -48.15 8.69
C ILE A 8 75.13 -47.94 9.14
N ARG A 9 74.83 -46.73 9.64
CA ARG A 9 73.43 -46.32 9.88
C ARG A 9 72.88 -45.67 8.63
N LYS A 10 71.79 -46.24 8.10
CA LYS A 10 71.05 -45.64 7.00
C LYS A 10 70.41 -44.34 7.51
N GLN A 11 70.99 -43.22 7.12
CA GLN A 11 70.49 -41.89 7.44
C GLN A 11 69.50 -41.47 6.37
N ASP A 12 68.34 -40.93 6.76
CA ASP A 12 67.43 -40.28 5.83
C ASP A 12 68.07 -38.96 5.38
N LEU A 13 68.47 -38.94 4.11
CA LEU A 13 69.09 -37.79 3.46
C LEU A 13 68.11 -37.24 2.41
N PRO A 14 68.18 -35.93 2.10
CA PRO A 14 67.48 -35.41 0.94
C PRO A 14 67.96 -36.15 -0.32
N PRO A 15 67.09 -36.32 -1.33
CA PRO A 15 67.47 -36.96 -2.58
C PRO A 15 68.67 -36.23 -3.21
N PRO A 16 69.55 -36.93 -3.95
CA PRO A 16 70.67 -36.30 -4.65
C PRO A 16 70.11 -35.28 -5.65
N GLY A 17 70.34 -33.98 -5.40
CA GLY A 17 69.75 -32.87 -6.15
C GLY A 17 68.80 -31.96 -5.34
N GLY A 18 68.46 -32.33 -4.10
CA GLY A 18 67.62 -31.53 -3.21
C GLY A 18 66.12 -31.59 -3.54
N TYR A 19 65.29 -31.00 -2.67
CA TYR A 19 63.85 -30.91 -2.89
C TYR A 19 63.50 -29.77 -3.86
N LYS A 20 62.31 -29.85 -4.47
CA LYS A 20 61.78 -28.76 -5.30
C LYS A 20 61.69 -27.47 -4.49
N PRO A 21 62.01 -26.30 -5.09
CA PRO A 21 61.88 -25.04 -4.40
C PRO A 21 60.42 -24.79 -4.04
N ILE A 22 60.17 -24.57 -2.75
CA ILE A 22 58.83 -24.27 -2.24
C ILE A 22 58.55 -22.78 -2.55
N PRO A 23 57.50 -22.45 -3.32
CA PRO A 23 57.16 -21.06 -3.57
C PRO A 23 56.64 -20.43 -2.27
N PHE A 24 57.51 -19.67 -1.61
CA PHE A 24 57.19 -18.98 -0.35
C PHE A 24 56.54 -17.60 -0.57
N LYS A 25 56.58 -17.08 -1.80
CA LYS A 25 56.00 -15.78 -2.15
C LYS A 25 54.49 -15.91 -2.33
N ARG A 26 53.76 -14.90 -1.84
CA ARG A 26 52.31 -14.78 -2.06
C ARG A 26 52.02 -14.58 -3.55
N ILE A 27 51.13 -15.40 -4.10
CA ILE A 27 50.58 -15.22 -5.44
C ILE A 27 49.28 -14.41 -5.30
N PRO A 28 49.20 -13.17 -5.80
CA PRO A 28 47.96 -12.40 -5.73
C PRO A 28 46.89 -13.04 -6.61
N ALA A 29 45.63 -12.92 -6.19
CA ALA A 29 44.50 -13.41 -6.96
C ALA A 29 44.38 -12.65 -8.29
N LYS A 30 44.02 -13.36 -9.37
CA LYS A 30 43.77 -12.74 -10.68
C LYS A 30 42.44 -12.00 -10.64
N SER A 31 42.45 -10.70 -10.98
CA SER A 31 41.21 -9.94 -11.17
C SER A 31 40.73 -10.10 -12.61
N TYR A 32 39.49 -10.54 -12.78
CA TYR A 32 38.88 -10.74 -14.11
C TYR A 32 38.28 -9.47 -14.69
N PHE A 33 37.93 -8.50 -13.85
CA PHE A 33 37.30 -7.25 -14.28
C PHE A 33 38.06 -6.03 -13.74
N SER A 34 38.24 -5.04 -14.60
CA SER A 34 38.72 -3.71 -14.20
C SER A 34 37.58 -2.96 -13.50
N GLY A 35 37.90 -2.07 -12.56
CA GLY A 35 36.91 -1.22 -11.89
C GLY A 35 36.04 -0.45 -12.88
N TYR A 36 36.62 0.07 -13.95
CA TYR A 36 35.88 0.76 -15.02
C TYR A 36 34.90 -0.17 -15.77
N ALA A 37 35.25 -1.44 -15.96
CA ALA A 37 34.37 -2.40 -16.62
C ALA A 37 33.13 -2.70 -15.77
N ILE A 38 33.30 -2.76 -14.44
CA ILE A 38 32.20 -2.94 -13.49
C ILE A 38 31.26 -1.72 -13.52
N PHE A 39 31.80 -0.50 -13.51
CA PHE A 39 30.99 0.71 -13.61
C PHE A 39 30.24 0.80 -14.94
N ALA A 40 30.90 0.48 -16.06
CA ALA A 40 30.24 0.46 -17.36
C ALA A 40 29.11 -0.59 -17.42
N GLY A 41 29.34 -1.79 -16.89
CA GLY A 41 28.31 -2.84 -16.80
C GLY A 41 27.12 -2.39 -15.93
N TYR A 42 27.40 -1.77 -14.79
CA TYR A 42 26.35 -1.23 -13.91
C TYR A 42 25.50 -0.16 -14.60
N ILE A 43 26.13 0.80 -15.27
CA ILE A 43 25.41 1.85 -16.01
C ILE A 43 24.58 1.24 -17.15
N GLY A 44 25.13 0.27 -17.89
CA GLY A 44 24.42 -0.42 -18.97
C GLY A 44 23.17 -1.15 -18.48
N ILE A 45 23.29 -1.93 -17.39
CA ILE A 45 22.16 -2.63 -16.77
C ILE A 45 21.12 -1.63 -16.27
N THR A 46 21.56 -0.55 -15.60
CA THR A 46 20.65 0.45 -15.03
C THR A 46 19.89 1.20 -16.12
N ALA A 47 20.55 1.58 -17.21
CA ALA A 47 19.89 2.23 -18.35
C ALA A 47 18.84 1.32 -19.01
N GLY A 48 19.18 0.03 -19.21
CA GLY A 48 18.24 -0.97 -19.73
C GLY A 48 17.04 -1.18 -18.79
N ALA A 49 17.28 -1.30 -17.48
CA ALA A 49 16.23 -1.45 -16.49
C ALA A 49 15.30 -0.23 -16.44
N MET A 50 15.84 0.99 -16.49
CA MET A 50 15.04 2.21 -16.52
C MET A 50 14.16 2.30 -17.77
N TYR A 51 14.67 1.88 -18.93
CA TYR A 51 13.89 1.84 -20.16
C TYR A 51 12.71 0.86 -20.05
N LEU A 52 12.96 -0.37 -19.59
CA LEU A 52 11.90 -1.37 -19.38
C LEU A 52 10.88 -0.90 -18.33
N TYR A 53 11.35 -0.29 -17.24
CA TYR A 53 10.48 0.31 -16.24
C TYR A 53 9.58 1.40 -16.83
N HIS A 54 10.13 2.27 -17.68
CA HIS A 54 9.36 3.32 -18.35
C HIS A 54 8.24 2.75 -19.22
N LEU A 55 8.49 1.67 -19.97
CA LEU A 55 7.46 1.00 -20.77
C LEU A 55 6.33 0.44 -19.89
N ASN A 56 6.68 -0.24 -18.79
CA ASN A 56 5.71 -0.75 -17.82
C ASN A 56 4.90 0.39 -17.17
N TYR A 57 5.57 1.46 -16.75
CA TYR A 57 4.93 2.63 -16.17
C TYR A 57 3.89 3.24 -17.12
N LYS A 58 4.22 3.36 -18.41
CA LYS A 58 3.28 3.86 -19.43
C LYS A 58 2.05 2.96 -19.55
N GLN A 59 2.21 1.64 -19.46
CA GLN A 59 1.09 0.69 -19.50
C GLN A 59 0.22 0.79 -18.24
N ILE A 60 0.82 0.83 -17.05
CA ILE A 60 0.09 1.00 -15.79
C ILE A 60 -0.72 2.30 -15.82
N LYS A 61 -0.13 3.40 -16.29
CA LYS A 61 -0.83 4.68 -16.41
C LYS A 61 -2.03 4.62 -17.35
N LYS A 62 -1.92 3.92 -18.48
CA LYS A 62 -3.06 3.70 -19.38
C LYS A 62 -4.19 2.94 -18.67
N ASN A 63 -3.86 1.86 -17.96
CA ASN A 63 -4.84 1.06 -17.21
C ASN A 63 -5.51 1.87 -16.10
N GLU A 64 -4.75 2.70 -15.37
CA GLU A 64 -5.30 3.61 -14.36
C GLU A 64 -6.27 4.65 -14.97
N ILE A 65 -5.92 5.21 -16.13
CA ILE A 65 -6.77 6.17 -16.84
C ILE A 65 -8.05 5.48 -17.35
N GLU A 66 -7.94 4.27 -17.88
CA GLU A 66 -9.08 3.47 -18.32
C GLU A 66 -10.02 3.18 -17.15
N MET A 67 -9.50 2.66 -16.04
CA MET A 67 -10.27 2.37 -14.84
C MET A 67 -10.93 3.63 -14.26
N ARG A 68 -10.23 4.77 -14.25
CA ARG A 68 -10.80 6.03 -13.78
C ARG A 68 -11.91 6.51 -14.71
N SER A 69 -11.71 6.43 -16.02
CA SER A 69 -12.71 6.81 -17.02
C SER A 69 -13.96 5.94 -16.90
N ALA A 70 -13.80 4.63 -16.72
CA ALA A 70 -14.91 3.70 -16.49
C ALA A 70 -15.69 4.04 -15.20
N LYS A 71 -14.98 4.35 -14.10
CA LYS A 71 -15.62 4.82 -12.87
C LYS A 71 -16.39 6.12 -13.08
N MET A 72 -15.81 7.10 -13.77
CA MET A 72 -16.46 8.38 -14.05
C MET A 72 -17.72 8.22 -14.91
N ALA A 73 -17.73 7.25 -15.84
CA ALA A 73 -18.90 6.96 -16.66
C ALA A 73 -20.09 6.44 -15.82
N ILE A 74 -19.82 5.60 -14.81
CA ILE A 74 -20.86 4.98 -13.96
C ILE A 74 -21.22 5.87 -12.75
N TYR A 75 -20.30 6.74 -12.32
CA TYR A 75 -20.45 7.63 -11.17
C TYR A 75 -21.78 8.39 -11.11
N PRO A 76 -22.28 9.06 -12.18
CA PRO A 76 -23.55 9.80 -12.09
C PRO A 76 -24.75 8.90 -11.78
N MET A 77 -24.76 7.66 -12.26
CA MET A 77 -25.83 6.70 -11.96
C MET A 77 -25.79 6.29 -10.49
N LEU A 78 -24.61 5.94 -9.96
CA LEU A 78 -24.44 5.57 -8.55
C LEU A 78 -24.77 6.73 -7.62
N LEU A 79 -24.40 7.95 -8.00
CA LEU A 79 -24.73 9.16 -7.27
C LEU A 79 -26.25 9.36 -7.22
N ALA A 80 -26.94 9.23 -8.36
CA ALA A 80 -28.39 9.33 -8.41
C ALA A 80 -29.10 8.24 -7.57
N GLU A 81 -28.60 6.99 -7.58
CA GLU A 81 -29.14 5.91 -6.75
C GLU A 81 -28.95 6.20 -5.25
N ARG A 82 -27.76 6.66 -4.86
CA ARG A 82 -27.45 7.06 -3.49
C ARG A 82 -28.36 8.20 -3.05
N ASP A 83 -28.49 9.25 -3.86
CA ASP A 83 -29.27 10.44 -3.51
C ASP A 83 -30.77 10.10 -3.39
N ARG A 84 -31.29 9.19 -4.23
CA ARG A 84 -32.65 8.66 -4.10
C ARG A 84 -32.86 7.92 -2.78
N GLU A 85 -31.95 7.02 -2.40
CA GLU A 85 -32.10 6.29 -1.14
C GLU A 85 -31.92 7.22 0.08
N TYR A 86 -31.03 8.19 -0.03
CA TYR A 86 -30.84 9.21 1.00
C TYR A 86 -32.13 9.99 1.26
N LEU A 87 -32.77 10.55 0.22
CA LEU A 87 -34.02 11.28 0.37
C LEU A 87 -35.17 10.39 0.89
N LYS A 88 -35.23 9.13 0.47
CA LYS A 88 -36.20 8.16 1.01
C LYS A 88 -35.99 7.95 2.50
N GLN A 89 -34.74 7.82 2.95
CA GLN A 89 -34.44 7.65 4.37
C GLN A 89 -34.81 8.91 5.18
N LEU A 90 -34.51 10.12 4.67
CA LEU A 90 -34.93 11.37 5.31
C LEU A 90 -36.45 11.44 5.45
N ARG A 91 -37.18 10.99 4.42
CA ARG A 91 -38.64 10.92 4.45
C ARG A 91 -39.13 9.96 5.53
N ARG A 92 -38.56 8.75 5.64
CA ARG A 92 -38.89 7.78 6.69
C ARG A 92 -38.67 8.36 8.09
N ASN A 93 -37.55 9.04 8.32
CA ASN A 93 -37.25 9.67 9.62
C ASN A 93 -38.26 10.79 9.94
N ARG A 94 -38.65 11.60 8.94
CA ARG A 94 -39.64 12.67 9.12
C ARG A 94 -41.06 12.14 9.35
N ASP A 95 -41.44 11.06 8.68
CA ASP A 95 -42.74 10.40 8.92
C ASP A 95 -42.77 9.77 10.32
N ALA A 96 -41.67 9.15 10.78
CA ALA A 96 -41.53 8.63 12.13
C ALA A 96 -41.56 9.73 13.21
N GLU A 97 -40.93 10.88 12.97
CA GLU A 97 -41.02 12.05 13.86
C GLU A 97 -42.46 12.57 13.96
N ALA A 98 -43.18 12.64 12.83
CA ALA A 98 -44.57 13.08 12.80
C ALA A 98 -45.49 12.16 13.60
N GLU A 99 -45.29 10.84 13.51
CA GLU A 99 -46.06 9.87 14.29
C GLU A 99 -45.72 9.95 15.78
N LEU A 100 -44.43 10.04 16.13
CA LEU A 100 -43.97 10.05 17.52
C LEU A 100 -44.36 11.34 18.25
N MET A 101 -44.31 12.49 17.58
CA MET A 101 -44.49 13.81 18.20
C MET A 101 -45.91 14.38 18.05
N ARG A 102 -46.86 13.61 17.49
CA ARG A 102 -48.24 14.05 17.21
C ARG A 102 -48.98 14.64 18.42
N ASP A 103 -48.69 14.11 19.62
CA ASP A 103 -49.43 14.43 20.85
C ASP A 103 -48.72 15.53 21.67
N VAL A 104 -47.61 16.09 21.17
CA VAL A 104 -46.82 17.11 21.87
C VAL A 104 -47.29 18.51 21.47
N PRO A 105 -47.77 19.35 22.41
CA PRO A 105 -48.29 20.67 22.10
C PRO A 105 -47.19 21.60 21.57
N GLY A 106 -47.46 22.27 20.46
CA GLY A 106 -46.54 23.23 19.82
C GLY A 106 -45.39 22.59 19.05
N TRP A 107 -45.36 21.26 18.90
CA TRP A 107 -44.37 20.60 18.06
C TRP A 107 -44.73 20.73 16.58
N GLU A 108 -43.82 21.31 15.80
CA GLU A 108 -43.91 21.37 14.35
C GLU A 108 -42.82 20.48 13.75
N VAL A 109 -43.24 19.53 12.92
CA VAL A 109 -42.35 18.51 12.36
C VAL A 109 -41.29 19.16 11.47
N GLY A 110 -40.05 19.18 11.95
CA GLY A 110 -38.86 19.63 11.18
C GLY A 110 -38.35 20.99 11.59
N THR A 111 -38.98 21.57 12.59
CA THR A 111 -38.53 22.75 13.28
C THR A 111 -38.37 22.39 14.76
N TYR A 112 -37.70 23.27 15.49
CA TYR A 112 -37.67 23.21 16.93
C TYR A 112 -38.81 24.08 17.46
N TYR A 113 -39.97 23.48 17.75
CA TYR A 113 -41.16 24.19 18.22
C TYR A 113 -41.55 25.41 17.34
N GLY A 114 -41.52 25.25 16.02
CA GLY A 114 -41.81 26.32 15.06
C GLY A 114 -40.59 27.16 14.64
N GLU A 115 -39.48 27.09 15.37
CA GLU A 115 -38.24 27.77 14.97
C GLU A 115 -37.33 26.88 14.12
N ARG A 116 -36.76 27.44 13.04
CA ARG A 116 -35.72 26.75 12.27
C ARG A 116 -34.44 26.62 13.13
N VAL A 117 -33.91 25.41 13.24
CA VAL A 117 -32.63 25.14 13.94
C VAL A 117 -31.51 25.98 13.33
N TYR A 118 -31.44 26.04 12.00
CA TYR A 118 -30.45 26.81 11.28
C TYR A 118 -31.02 28.14 10.78
N LYS A 119 -30.76 29.22 11.54
CA LYS A 119 -31.34 30.55 11.28
C LYS A 119 -30.77 31.27 10.06
N ARG A 120 -29.49 31.04 9.73
CA ARG A 120 -28.77 31.75 8.66
C ARG A 120 -28.89 31.10 7.28
N LEU A 121 -29.33 29.85 7.20
CA LEU A 121 -29.44 29.16 5.93
C LEU A 121 -30.69 29.60 5.17
N PRO A 122 -30.65 29.65 3.82
CA PRO A 122 -31.83 29.93 3.03
C PRO A 122 -32.91 28.86 3.29
N PRO A 123 -34.20 29.20 3.17
CA PRO A 123 -35.30 28.25 3.42
C PRO A 123 -35.23 26.99 2.56
N ASP A 124 -34.76 27.13 1.32
CA ASP A 124 -34.75 26.05 0.32
C ASP A 124 -33.50 25.17 0.35
N ALA A 125 -32.53 25.47 1.22
CA ALA A 125 -31.34 24.63 1.35
C ALA A 125 -31.67 23.34 2.12
N LEU A 126 -31.29 22.20 1.52
CA LEU A 126 -31.26 20.93 2.22
C LEU A 126 -30.15 20.96 3.28
N VAL A 127 -30.54 20.84 4.54
CA VAL A 127 -29.59 20.61 5.63
C VAL A 127 -29.29 19.13 5.69
N GLU A 128 -28.03 18.76 5.48
CA GLU A 128 -27.58 17.38 5.60
C GLU A 128 -27.58 16.97 7.08
N PRO A 129 -28.37 15.97 7.50
CA PRO A 129 -28.26 15.42 8.85
C PRO A 129 -26.88 14.85 9.13
N ILE A 130 -26.50 14.92 10.39
CA ILE A 130 -25.34 14.18 10.88
C ILE A 130 -25.59 12.68 10.83
N PHE A 131 -24.52 11.90 10.87
CA PHE A 131 -24.58 10.43 10.80
C PHE A 131 -25.55 9.81 11.83
N HIS A 132 -25.61 10.36 13.05
CA HIS A 132 -26.53 9.90 14.11
C HIS A 132 -28.00 10.18 13.79
N GLU A 133 -28.31 11.34 13.20
CA GLU A 133 -29.67 11.74 12.82
C GLU A 133 -30.17 10.90 11.64
N TYR A 134 -29.29 10.58 10.69
CA TYR A 134 -29.64 9.74 9.55
C TYR A 134 -30.05 8.32 9.99
N TYR A 135 -29.35 7.77 10.98
CA TYR A 135 -29.54 6.41 11.50
C TYR A 135 -30.30 6.34 12.83
N ALA A 136 -31.04 7.40 13.22
CA ALA A 136 -31.66 7.53 14.54
C ALA A 136 -32.61 6.36 14.90
N HIS A 137 -33.25 5.75 13.91
CA HIS A 137 -34.20 4.64 14.10
C HIS A 137 -33.61 3.25 13.83
N SER A 138 -32.31 3.16 13.58
CA SER A 138 -31.64 1.87 13.36
C SER A 138 -31.07 1.32 14.65
N ASP A 139 -30.91 -0.01 14.69
CA ASP A 139 -30.28 -0.69 15.82
C ASP A 139 -28.84 -0.14 16.07
N PRO A 140 -28.46 0.16 17.33
CA PRO A 140 -27.14 0.70 17.64
C PRO A 140 -25.96 -0.16 17.14
N HIS A 141 -26.11 -1.48 17.09
CA HIS A 141 -25.05 -2.37 16.59
C HIS A 141 -24.85 -2.22 15.08
N GLU A 142 -25.93 -2.15 14.32
CA GLU A 142 -25.88 -1.93 12.88
C GLU A 142 -25.36 -0.52 12.53
N TRP A 143 -25.76 0.48 13.31
CA TRP A 143 -25.19 1.82 13.25
C TRP A 143 -23.67 1.82 13.44
N TYR A 144 -23.18 1.15 14.49
CA TYR A 144 -21.74 1.04 14.79
C TYR A 144 -20.99 0.36 13.65
N LYS A 145 -21.50 -0.77 13.16
CA LYS A 145 -20.89 -1.46 11.99
C LYS A 145 -20.73 -0.51 10.82
N ARG A 146 -21.77 0.26 10.48
CA ARG A 146 -21.74 1.23 9.37
C ARG A 146 -20.74 2.36 9.58
N ALA A 147 -20.64 2.90 10.79
CA ALA A 147 -19.66 3.94 11.12
C ALA A 147 -18.22 3.45 10.93
N TYR A 148 -17.97 2.17 11.21
CA TYR A 148 -16.65 1.55 11.14
C TYR A 148 -16.48 0.62 9.93
N ILE A 149 -17.27 0.79 8.87
CA ILE A 149 -16.97 0.17 7.57
C ILE A 149 -15.64 0.76 7.10
N LYS A 150 -14.54 0.09 7.44
CA LYS A 150 -13.28 0.25 6.74
C LYS A 150 -13.56 -0.24 5.33
N LEU A 151 -13.75 0.69 4.39
CA LEU A 151 -13.52 0.41 2.98
C LEU A 151 -12.07 -0.06 2.93
N ARG A 152 -11.92 -1.39 2.88
CA ARG A 152 -10.63 -2.07 3.05
C ARG A 152 -9.66 -1.45 2.05
N SER A 153 -8.61 -0.83 2.59
CA SER A 153 -7.40 -0.41 1.88
C SER A 153 -6.84 -1.55 1.03
#